data_AF-A0A975WFM0-F1
#
_entry.id   AF-A0A975WFM0-F1
#
_cell.length_a   1.000
_cell.length_b   1.000
_cell.length_c   1.000
_cell.angle_alpha   90.00
_cell.angle_beta   90.00
_cell.angle_gamma   90.00
#
_symmetry.space_group_name_H-M   'P 1'
#
loop_
_entity.id
_entity.type
_entity.pdbx_description
1 polymer ?
#
loop_
_entity_poly.entity_id
_entity_poly.type
_entity_poly.pdbx_seq_one_letter_code
_entity_poly.pdbx_strand_id
1 'polypeptide(L)'
;MVVFPSNKAICERLNGMPCSTMRRHLARLVEAGLLQRRDSPNGKRYVRKHGEDRVAFGFDLSPLYCQSEEIARAAEAVREAEERVRRLREVVSLMRRDLAALAEFGDEVQPGLGLWDQLRDKAALIARALRRKLSIEDLAAYRADLEALLDQARNIIDGPETEEMNTDDAQSERHHHNSNKESIDFEPALEKSGAAGVPDVDTNEPMADADEQDTRHLPKIPLHLVIAACPSLKTFYQGEIRHWHQLFDAACHVRPAMGISASAWEEAQRFMGPEQASIVVAAMLERFADIRSPGGYLRALTTKAAAGEFSCGPMVMALIGRRNAA
;
A
#
# COMPACT_ATOMS: atom_id res chain seq x y z
N MET A 1 38.97 -12.34 9.78
CA MET A 1 38.83 -13.79 10.05
C MET A 1 39.15 -14.55 8.77
N VAL A 2 40.17 -15.42 8.77
CA VAL A 2 40.61 -16.14 7.57
C VAL A 2 39.92 -17.49 7.45
N VAL A 3 39.22 -17.71 6.33
CA VAL A 3 38.55 -18.98 6.00
C VAL A 3 39.28 -19.67 4.84
N PHE A 4 39.32 -21.00 4.86
CA PHE A 4 40.09 -21.81 3.90
C PHE A 4 39.25 -22.91 3.21
N PRO A 5 38.05 -22.60 2.67
CA PRO A 5 37.22 -23.60 2.01
C PRO A 5 37.87 -24.09 0.69
N SER A 6 37.74 -25.40 0.43
CA SER A 6 38.13 -25.99 -0.85
C SER A 6 37.19 -25.53 -1.97
N ASN A 7 37.69 -25.41 -3.20
CA ASN A 7 36.85 -25.01 -4.32
C ASN A 7 35.65 -25.94 -4.53
N LYS A 8 35.85 -27.25 -4.32
CA LYS A 8 34.78 -28.27 -4.38
C LYS A 8 33.67 -27.96 -3.38
N ALA A 9 34.01 -27.68 -2.13
CA ALA A 9 33.03 -27.35 -1.09
C ALA A 9 32.26 -26.06 -1.37
N ILE A 10 32.91 -25.03 -1.94
CA ILE A 10 32.22 -23.80 -2.35
C ILE A 10 31.23 -24.09 -3.48
N CYS A 11 31.67 -24.81 -4.51
CA CYS A 11 30.82 -25.18 -5.64
C CYS A 11 29.61 -26.02 -5.21
N GLU A 12 29.81 -27.01 -4.34
CA GLU A 12 28.72 -27.85 -3.81
C GLU A 12 27.68 -27.03 -3.04
N ARG A 13 28.12 -26.10 -2.17
CA ARG A 13 27.21 -25.20 -1.43
C ARG A 13 26.50 -24.18 -2.32
N LEU A 14 27.05 -23.88 -3.49
CA LEU A 14 26.45 -23.02 -4.51
C LEU A 14 25.71 -23.86 -5.57
N ASN A 15 24.99 -24.91 -5.13
CA ASN A 15 24.17 -25.78 -5.99
C ASN A 15 24.92 -26.35 -7.21
N GLY A 16 26.18 -26.75 -7.02
CA GLY A 16 26.99 -27.35 -8.08
C GLY A 16 27.55 -26.35 -9.09
N MET A 17 27.65 -25.06 -8.74
CA MET A 17 28.21 -24.02 -9.62
C MET A 17 29.55 -24.43 -10.23
N PRO A 18 29.76 -24.27 -11.56
CA PRO A 18 31.04 -24.56 -12.19
C PRO A 18 32.20 -23.81 -11.54
N CYS A 19 33.33 -24.50 -11.36
CA CYS A 19 34.48 -23.96 -10.64
C CYS A 19 35.11 -22.72 -11.31
N SER A 20 34.99 -22.58 -12.64
CA SER A 20 35.38 -21.37 -13.37
C SER A 20 34.52 -20.15 -12.99
N THR A 21 33.19 -20.32 -12.98
CA THR A 21 32.23 -19.29 -12.59
C THR A 21 32.41 -18.86 -11.14
N MET A 22 32.55 -19.83 -10.22
CA MET A 22 32.81 -19.56 -8.80
C MET A 22 34.10 -18.74 -8.60
N ARG A 23 35.20 -19.11 -9.28
CA ARG A 23 36.46 -18.36 -9.21
C ARG A 23 36.32 -16.93 -9.74
N ARG A 24 35.52 -16.73 -10.80
CA ARG A 24 35.22 -15.39 -11.34
C ARG A 24 34.45 -14.53 -10.32
N HIS A 25 33.45 -15.09 -9.63
CA HIS A 25 32.74 -14.37 -8.57
C HIS A 25 33.66 -14.01 -7.40
N LEU A 26 34.52 -14.94 -6.95
CA LEU A 26 35.51 -14.65 -5.91
C LEU A 26 36.51 -13.58 -6.34
N ALA A 27 36.93 -13.57 -7.62
CA ALA A 27 37.79 -12.51 -8.14
C ALA A 27 37.10 -11.14 -8.05
N ARG A 28 35.82 -11.04 -8.46
CA ARG A 28 35.03 -9.80 -8.33
C ARG A 28 34.85 -9.34 -6.88
N LEU A 29 34.64 -10.27 -5.94
CA LEU A 29 34.55 -9.93 -4.52
C LEU A 29 35.88 -9.39 -3.95
N VAL A 30 37.00 -9.87 -4.48
CA VAL A 30 38.34 -9.36 -4.12
C VAL A 30 38.59 -8.00 -4.75
N GLU A 31 38.25 -7.83 -6.02
CA GLU A 31 38.34 -6.56 -6.75
C GLU A 31 37.47 -5.47 -6.09
N ALA A 32 36.28 -5.83 -5.63
CA ALA A 32 35.38 -4.95 -4.88
C ALA A 32 35.84 -4.69 -3.43
N GLY A 33 36.97 -5.24 -2.98
CA GLY A 33 37.50 -5.03 -1.63
C GLY A 33 36.69 -5.70 -0.50
N LEU A 34 35.73 -6.57 -0.82
CA LEU A 34 34.93 -7.31 0.16
C LEU A 34 35.69 -8.52 0.73
N LEU A 35 36.58 -9.10 -0.07
CA LEU A 35 37.43 -10.21 0.33
C LEU A 35 38.90 -9.88 0.10
N GLN A 36 39.78 -10.37 0.97
CA GLN A 36 41.22 -10.32 0.71
C GLN A 36 41.78 -11.73 0.55
N ARG A 37 42.67 -11.90 -0.43
CA ARG A 37 43.40 -13.16 -0.60
C ARG A 37 44.62 -13.19 0.29
N ARG A 38 44.72 -14.25 1.09
CA ARG A 38 45.92 -14.58 1.86
C ARG A 38 46.51 -15.85 1.27
N ASP A 39 47.25 -15.69 0.19
CA ASP A 39 47.74 -16.81 -0.60
C ASP A 39 48.92 -17.52 0.09
N SER A 40 48.95 -18.84 -0.02
CA SER A 40 50.11 -19.63 0.36
C SER A 40 51.11 -19.69 -0.80
N PRO A 41 52.38 -20.07 -0.55
CA PRO A 41 53.39 -20.21 -1.61
C PRO A 41 52.97 -21.13 -2.77
N ASN A 42 52.09 -22.11 -2.51
CA ASN A 42 51.61 -23.06 -3.51
C ASN A 42 50.20 -22.73 -4.04
N GLY A 43 49.65 -21.56 -3.69
CA GLY A 43 48.28 -21.13 -4.07
C GLY A 43 47.14 -21.96 -3.47
N LYS A 44 47.45 -22.89 -2.54
CA LYS A 44 46.46 -23.72 -1.83
C LYS A 44 45.97 -23.01 -0.57
N ARG A 45 44.75 -23.33 -0.13
CA ARG A 45 44.14 -22.80 1.10
C ARG A 45 44.21 -23.85 2.20
N TYR A 46 44.86 -23.54 3.32
CA TYR A 46 45.05 -24.45 4.46
C TYR A 46 45.55 -23.67 5.69
N VAL A 47 45.54 -24.33 6.84
CA VAL A 47 46.15 -23.81 8.07
C VAL A 47 47.46 -24.54 8.31
N ARG A 48 48.54 -23.80 8.59
CA ARG A 48 49.82 -24.33 9.04
C ARG A 48 49.99 -24.01 10.52
N LYS A 49 50.40 -25.01 11.30
CA LYS A 49 50.82 -24.84 12.70
C LYS A 49 52.34 -24.92 12.77
N HIS A 50 52.97 -24.01 13.51
CA HIS A 50 54.39 -24.02 13.83
C HIS A 50 54.52 -23.73 15.32
N GLY A 51 54.76 -24.76 16.13
CA GLY A 51 54.70 -24.63 17.60
C GLY A 51 53.29 -24.19 18.06
N GLU A 52 53.23 -23.10 18.83
CA GLU A 52 51.96 -22.49 19.28
C GLU A 52 51.30 -21.61 18.20
N ASP A 53 52.06 -21.15 17.20
CA ASP A 53 51.57 -20.24 16.16
C ASP A 53 50.72 -20.96 15.10
N ARG A 54 49.60 -20.32 14.74
CA ARG A 54 48.69 -20.79 13.69
C ARG A 54 48.58 -19.75 12.57
N VAL A 55 49.01 -20.13 11.37
CA VAL A 55 48.96 -19.30 10.17
C VAL A 55 47.94 -19.90 9.20
N ALA A 56 46.87 -19.16 8.91
CA ALA A 56 45.84 -19.57 7.95
C ALA A 56 46.06 -18.90 6.59
N PHE A 57 45.99 -19.68 5.51
CA PHE A 57 46.03 -19.23 4.13
C PHE A 57 44.68 -19.51 3.46
N GLY A 58 44.07 -18.49 2.87
CA GLY A 58 42.68 -18.54 2.42
C GLY A 58 42.13 -17.16 2.07
N PHE A 59 40.84 -16.95 2.36
CA PHE A 59 40.19 -15.65 2.22
C PHE A 59 40.06 -14.98 3.57
N ASP A 60 40.55 -13.76 3.70
CA ASP A 60 40.24 -12.92 4.86
C ASP A 60 38.90 -12.20 4.65
N LEU A 61 37.99 -12.41 5.59
CA LEU A 61 36.66 -11.80 5.63
C LEU A 61 36.63 -10.50 6.44
N SER A 62 37.76 -10.07 7.02
CA SER A 62 37.83 -8.82 7.81
C SER A 62 37.29 -7.61 7.03
N PRO A 63 37.61 -7.41 5.73
CA PRO A 63 37.08 -6.26 4.98
C PRO A 63 35.55 -6.24 4.88
N LEU A 64 34.91 -7.40 4.65
CA LEU A 64 33.45 -7.53 4.61
C LEU A 64 32.82 -7.21 5.97
N TYR A 65 33.43 -7.68 7.07
CA TYR A 65 32.92 -7.40 8.41
C TYR A 65 33.01 -5.91 8.74
N CYS A 66 34.15 -5.27 8.46
CA CYS A 66 34.34 -3.84 8.69
C CYS A 66 33.38 -2.97 7.87
N GLN A 67 33.04 -3.38 6.64
CA GLN A 67 32.13 -2.65 5.75
C GLN A 67 30.66 -3.06 5.92
N SER A 68 30.35 -4.02 6.81
CA SER A 68 29.01 -4.61 6.91
C SER A 68 27.93 -3.57 7.24
N GLU A 69 28.21 -2.63 8.14
CA GLU A 69 27.29 -1.54 8.48
C GLU A 69 27.10 -0.55 7.33
N GLU A 70 28.14 -0.26 6.55
CA GLU A 70 28.04 0.61 5.38
C GLU A 70 27.18 -0.04 4.29
N ILE A 71 27.44 -1.32 3.99
CA ILE A 71 26.65 -2.10 3.02
C ILE A 71 25.20 -2.20 3.48
N ALA A 72 24.96 -2.46 4.77
CA ALA A 72 23.61 -2.54 5.32
C ALA A 72 22.88 -1.19 5.21
N ARG A 73 23.54 -0.08 5.54
CA ARG A 73 22.98 1.28 5.40
C ARG A 73 22.70 1.62 3.95
N ALA A 74 23.61 1.31 3.03
CA ALA A 74 23.40 1.55 1.60
C ALA A 74 22.23 0.73 1.06
N ALA A 75 22.12 -0.54 1.45
CA ALA A 75 21.01 -1.40 1.07
C ALA A 75 19.68 -0.89 1.63
N GLU A 76 19.66 -0.40 2.87
CA GLU A 76 18.46 0.21 3.47
C GLU A 76 18.07 1.50 2.75
N ALA A 77 19.03 2.38 2.44
CA ALA A 77 18.76 3.60 1.69
C ALA A 77 18.14 3.32 0.31
N VAL A 78 18.59 2.26 -0.38
CA VAL A 78 17.99 1.81 -1.65
C VAL A 78 16.56 1.30 -1.44
N ARG A 79 16.33 0.45 -0.42
CA ARG A 79 14.98 -0.04 -0.09
C ARG A 79 14.04 1.12 0.23
N GLU A 80 14.46 2.07 1.06
CA GLU A 80 13.67 3.25 1.40
C GLU A 80 13.34 4.09 0.16
N ALA A 81 14.29 4.28 -0.76
CA ALA A 81 14.05 5.03 -1.99
C ALA A 81 13.03 4.32 -2.89
N GLU A 82 13.15 3.00 -3.06
CA GLU A 82 12.19 2.20 -3.82
C GLU A 82 10.79 2.22 -3.19
N GLU A 83 10.72 2.15 -1.86
CA GLU A 83 9.46 2.26 -1.13
C GLU A 83 8.82 3.64 -1.28
N ARG A 84 9.61 4.74 -1.24
CA ARG A 84 9.10 6.10 -1.46
C ARG A 84 8.46 6.23 -2.83
N VAL A 85 9.11 5.70 -3.87
CA VAL A 85 8.55 5.67 -5.24
C VAL A 85 7.27 4.84 -5.29
N ARG A 86 7.27 3.66 -4.67
CA ARG A 86 6.08 2.78 -4.61
C ARG A 86 4.89 3.48 -3.95
N ARG A 87 5.11 4.06 -2.77
CA ARG A 87 4.07 4.79 -2.01
C ARG A 87 3.52 5.95 -2.81
N LEU A 88 4.37 6.81 -3.36
CA LEU A 88 3.93 7.96 -4.13
C LEU A 88 3.13 7.56 -5.37
N ARG A 89 3.52 6.45 -6.01
CA ARG A 89 2.79 5.88 -7.13
C ARG A 89 1.41 5.34 -6.74
N GLU A 90 1.28 4.73 -5.56
CA GLU A 90 -0.03 4.30 -5.02
C GLU A 90 -0.93 5.52 -4.79
N VAL A 91 -0.40 6.58 -4.18
CA VAL A 91 -1.11 7.85 -3.97
C VAL A 91 -1.58 8.46 -5.29
N VAL A 92 -0.69 8.59 -6.28
CA VAL A 92 -1.06 9.12 -7.61
C VAL A 92 -2.13 8.24 -8.28
N SER A 93 -2.05 6.92 -8.12
CA SER A 93 -3.07 6.01 -8.64
C SER A 93 -4.43 6.22 -7.98
N LEU A 94 -4.46 6.46 -6.66
CA LEU A 94 -5.68 6.78 -5.90
C LEU A 94 -6.25 8.12 -6.33
N MET A 95 -5.45 9.18 -6.33
CA MET A 95 -5.85 10.52 -6.76
C MET A 95 -6.42 10.53 -8.17
N ARG A 96 -5.84 9.74 -9.08
CA ARG A 96 -6.38 9.56 -10.44
C ARG A 96 -7.77 8.92 -10.44
N ARG A 97 -8.01 7.92 -9.58
CA ARG A 97 -9.35 7.30 -9.45
C ARG A 97 -10.34 8.28 -8.82
N ASP A 98 -9.92 9.01 -7.78
CA ASP A 98 -10.70 10.09 -7.18
C ASP A 98 -11.10 11.12 -8.24
N LEU A 99 -10.16 11.50 -9.11
CA LEU A 99 -10.41 12.48 -10.17
C LEU A 99 -11.42 11.98 -11.20
N ALA A 100 -11.32 10.71 -11.62
CA ALA A 100 -12.27 10.10 -12.53
C ALA A 100 -13.68 10.02 -11.91
N ALA A 101 -13.78 9.60 -10.65
CA ALA A 101 -15.04 9.51 -9.92
C ALA A 101 -15.70 10.89 -9.73
N LEU A 102 -14.92 11.92 -9.41
CA LEU A 102 -15.43 13.29 -9.30
C LEU A 102 -15.87 13.84 -10.66
N ALA A 103 -15.19 13.47 -11.75
CA ALA A 103 -15.61 13.89 -13.08
C ALA A 103 -16.93 13.26 -13.51
N GLU A 104 -17.17 11.99 -13.16
CA GLU A 104 -18.47 11.33 -13.37
C GLU A 104 -19.56 12.00 -12.54
N PHE A 105 -19.34 12.15 -11.23
CA PHE A 105 -20.31 12.77 -10.31
C PHE A 105 -20.61 14.23 -10.68
N GLY A 106 -19.58 15.00 -11.01
CA GLY A 106 -19.71 16.41 -11.40
C GLY A 106 -20.54 16.59 -12.66
N ASP A 107 -20.42 15.68 -13.63
CA ASP A 107 -21.19 15.70 -14.88
C ASP A 107 -22.67 15.35 -14.63
N GLU A 108 -22.96 14.48 -13.65
CA GLU A 108 -24.33 14.19 -13.23
C GLU A 108 -25.00 15.38 -12.54
N VAL A 109 -24.27 16.08 -11.65
CA VAL A 109 -24.80 17.21 -10.87
C VAL A 109 -24.85 18.50 -11.69
N GLN A 110 -23.81 18.76 -12.47
CA GLN A 110 -23.67 19.96 -13.30
C GLN A 110 -23.20 19.60 -14.72
N PRO A 111 -24.13 19.15 -15.58
CA PRO A 111 -23.81 18.74 -16.94
C PRO A 111 -23.27 19.88 -17.81
N GLY A 112 -22.45 19.53 -18.80
CA GLY A 112 -22.07 20.43 -19.89
C GLY A 112 -20.88 21.36 -19.59
N LEU A 113 -20.20 21.17 -18.46
CA LEU A 113 -18.93 21.82 -18.19
C LEU A 113 -17.79 21.03 -18.87
N GLY A 114 -17.08 21.66 -19.81
CA GLY A 114 -15.91 21.06 -20.46
C GLY A 114 -14.75 20.73 -19.51
N LEU A 115 -14.83 21.16 -18.25
CA LEU A 115 -13.93 20.71 -17.19
C LEU A 115 -14.02 19.20 -16.98
N TRP A 116 -15.22 18.60 -16.96
CA TRP A 116 -15.38 17.17 -16.69
C TRP A 116 -14.67 16.31 -17.73
N ASP A 117 -14.73 16.72 -19.00
CA ASP A 117 -13.95 16.10 -20.08
C ASP A 117 -12.45 16.24 -19.85
N GLN A 118 -11.97 17.43 -19.46
CA GLN A 118 -10.56 17.65 -19.15
C GLN A 118 -10.06 16.76 -18.00
N LEU A 119 -10.87 16.58 -16.96
CA LEU A 119 -10.54 15.71 -15.83
C LEU A 119 -10.45 14.24 -16.26
N ARG A 120 -11.42 13.76 -17.05
CA ARG A 120 -11.41 12.40 -17.61
C ARG A 120 -10.19 12.16 -18.49
N ASP A 121 -9.87 13.11 -19.37
CA ASP A 121 -8.71 13.03 -20.25
C ASP A 121 -7.40 13.00 -19.47
N LYS A 122 -7.26 13.86 -18.45
CA LYS A 122 -6.08 13.88 -17.59
C LYS A 122 -5.95 12.56 -16.82
N ALA A 123 -7.04 12.03 -16.26
CA ALA A 123 -7.04 10.75 -15.56
C ALA A 123 -6.60 9.62 -16.49
N ALA A 124 -7.07 9.59 -17.74
CA ALA A 124 -6.66 8.60 -18.75
C ALA A 124 -5.19 8.75 -19.17
N LEU A 125 -4.68 9.98 -19.33
CA LEU A 125 -3.27 10.23 -19.62
C LEU A 125 -2.36 9.74 -18.50
N ILE A 126 -2.72 10.03 -17.24
CA ILE A 126 -1.96 9.59 -16.07
C ILE A 126 -2.02 8.06 -15.94
N ALA A 127 -3.17 7.41 -16.20
CA ALA A 127 -3.27 5.95 -16.23
C ALA A 127 -2.25 5.33 -17.20
N ARG A 128 -2.11 5.91 -18.41
CA ARG A 128 -1.14 5.46 -19.40
C ARG A 128 0.31 5.71 -18.96
N ALA A 129 0.59 6.88 -18.38
CA ALA A 129 1.91 7.21 -17.86
C ALA A 129 2.34 6.23 -16.76
N LEU A 130 1.42 5.91 -15.84
CA LEU A 130 1.66 4.97 -14.77
C LEU A 130 2.04 3.59 -15.31
N ARG A 131 1.66 3.13 -16.51
CA ARG A 131 2.12 1.82 -17.02
C ARG A 131 3.64 1.68 -17.18
N ARG A 132 4.40 2.78 -17.09
CA ARG A 132 5.87 2.82 -17.22
C ARG A 132 6.54 3.05 -15.86
N LYS A 133 7.87 2.83 -15.83
CA LYS A 133 8.71 3.20 -14.68
C LYS A 133 8.92 4.72 -14.70
N LEU A 134 8.39 5.39 -13.70
CA LEU A 134 8.48 6.85 -13.51
C LEU A 134 9.51 7.18 -12.43
N SER A 135 10.15 8.33 -12.56
CA SER A 135 11.00 8.88 -11.50
C SER A 135 10.14 9.40 -10.33
N ILE A 136 10.78 9.67 -9.18
CA ILE A 136 10.08 10.26 -8.04
C ILE A 136 9.63 11.69 -8.37
N GLU A 137 10.41 12.41 -9.18
CA GLU A 137 10.13 13.76 -9.64
C GLU A 137 8.89 13.79 -10.55
N ASP A 138 8.78 12.86 -11.50
CA ASP A 138 7.61 12.77 -12.38
C ASP A 138 6.34 12.45 -11.59
N LEU A 139 6.44 11.52 -10.63
CA LEU A 139 5.32 11.17 -9.76
C LEU A 139 4.91 12.33 -8.85
N ALA A 140 5.88 13.13 -8.36
CA ALA A 140 5.60 14.31 -7.56
C ALA A 140 4.90 15.41 -8.38
N ALA A 141 5.31 15.59 -9.63
CA ALA A 141 4.64 16.49 -10.57
C ALA A 141 3.19 16.04 -10.83
N TYR A 142 2.96 14.75 -11.08
CA TYR A 142 1.60 14.23 -11.23
C TYR A 142 0.75 14.38 -9.96
N ARG A 143 1.35 14.19 -8.78
CA ARG A 143 0.65 14.42 -7.50
C ARG A 143 0.19 15.87 -7.40
N ALA A 144 1.07 16.84 -7.66
CA ALA A 144 0.74 18.25 -7.58
C ALA A 144 -0.34 18.66 -8.60
N ASP A 145 -0.22 18.17 -9.85
CA ASP A 145 -1.23 18.38 -10.89
C ASP A 145 -2.61 17.82 -10.47
N LEU A 146 -2.63 16.61 -9.91
CA LEU A 146 -3.87 15.97 -9.47
C LEU A 146 -4.48 16.68 -8.26
N GLU A 147 -3.67 17.15 -7.32
CA GLU A 147 -4.11 17.90 -6.14
C GLU A 147 -4.88 19.16 -6.57
N ALA A 148 -4.29 19.96 -7.47
CA ALA A 148 -4.93 21.15 -8.00
C ALA A 148 -6.25 20.86 -8.74
N LEU A 149 -6.31 19.78 -9.52
CA LEU A 149 -7.51 19.41 -10.26
C LEU A 149 -8.63 18.86 -9.36
N LEU A 150 -8.27 18.10 -8.33
CA LEU A 150 -9.22 17.60 -7.33
C LEU A 150 -9.84 18.76 -6.54
N ASP A 151 -9.01 19.73 -6.12
CA ASP A 151 -9.49 20.93 -5.43
C ASP A 151 -10.38 21.78 -6.33
N GLN A 152 -10.00 21.97 -7.59
CA GLN A 152 -10.81 22.69 -8.57
C GLN A 152 -12.17 22.02 -8.80
N ALA A 153 -12.19 20.70 -9.01
CA ALA A 153 -13.41 19.93 -9.22
C ALA A 153 -14.35 20.09 -8.02
N ARG A 154 -13.79 20.01 -6.82
CA ARG A 154 -14.56 20.11 -5.59
C ARG A 154 -15.14 21.50 -5.35
N ASN A 155 -14.35 22.57 -5.57
CA ASN A 155 -14.83 23.94 -5.41
C ASN A 155 -16.00 24.28 -6.35
N ILE A 156 -16.12 23.58 -7.48
CA ILE A 156 -17.26 23.74 -8.39
C ILE A 156 -18.48 22.97 -7.89
N ILE A 157 -18.28 21.75 -7.37
CA ILE A 157 -19.36 20.92 -6.83
C ILE A 157 -19.95 21.50 -5.55
N ASP A 158 -19.08 21.86 -4.59
CA ASP A 158 -19.47 22.33 -3.27
C ASP A 158 -19.80 23.85 -3.27
N GLY A 159 -19.42 24.58 -4.33
CA GLY A 159 -19.35 26.04 -4.33
C GLY A 159 -18.09 26.55 -3.61
N PRO A 160 -17.69 27.83 -3.78
CA PRO A 160 -16.62 28.38 -2.95
C PRO A 160 -17.03 28.29 -1.49
N GLU A 161 -16.15 27.78 -0.62
CA GLU A 161 -16.35 27.84 0.83
C GLU A 161 -16.57 29.30 1.23
N THR A 162 -17.83 29.72 1.31
CA THR A 162 -18.19 30.94 2.01
C THR A 162 -18.00 30.64 3.49
N GLU A 163 -17.06 31.34 4.13
CA GLU A 163 -17.07 31.49 5.59
C GLU A 163 -18.51 31.79 5.99
N GLU A 164 -19.14 30.91 6.76
CA GLU A 164 -20.42 31.21 7.37
C GLU A 164 -20.20 32.43 8.29
N MET A 165 -20.46 33.63 7.78
CA MET A 165 -20.76 34.79 8.59
C MET A 165 -22.10 34.54 9.27
N ASN A 166 -22.07 33.74 10.33
CA ASN A 166 -23.18 33.64 11.26
C ASN A 166 -23.17 34.90 12.13
N THR A 167 -23.88 35.92 11.67
CA THR A 167 -24.49 36.91 12.55
C THR A 167 -25.98 36.89 12.30
N ASP A 168 -26.62 35.82 12.77
CA ASP A 168 -28.07 35.77 12.85
C ASP A 168 -28.51 36.29 14.23
N ASP A 169 -29.10 37.49 14.24
CA ASP A 169 -29.97 37.98 15.31
C ASP A 169 -31.30 38.39 14.67
N ALA A 170 -32.13 37.40 14.31
CA ALA A 170 -33.58 37.56 14.35
C ALA A 170 -34.32 36.21 14.31
N GLN A 171 -34.99 35.92 15.43
CA GLN A 171 -35.90 34.80 15.63
C GLN A 171 -37.13 34.90 14.71
N SER A 172 -37.22 34.06 13.67
CA SER A 172 -38.43 33.34 13.24
C SER A 172 -38.29 32.84 11.80
N GLU A 173 -38.12 31.54 11.60
CA GLU A 173 -38.38 30.93 10.29
C GLU A 173 -39.39 29.79 10.39
N ARG A 174 -40.32 29.81 9.43
CA ARG A 174 -41.50 28.96 9.37
C ARG A 174 -41.07 27.51 9.09
N HIS A 175 -41.52 26.60 9.93
CA HIS A 175 -41.38 25.15 9.74
C HIS A 175 -41.92 24.73 8.36
N HIS A 176 -41.02 24.32 7.46
CA HIS A 176 -41.37 23.51 6.30
C HIS A 176 -41.43 22.03 6.73
N HIS A 177 -42.65 21.56 6.97
CA HIS A 177 -42.92 20.13 7.20
C HIS A 177 -42.86 19.39 5.86
N ASN A 178 -41.74 18.74 5.56
CA ASN A 178 -41.65 17.82 4.43
C ASN A 178 -42.15 16.43 4.88
N SER A 179 -43.37 16.07 4.47
CA SER A 179 -43.94 14.75 4.66
C SER A 179 -43.61 13.91 3.43
N ASN A 180 -42.53 13.15 3.48
CA ASN A 180 -42.33 11.96 2.65
C ASN A 180 -41.84 10.83 3.56
N LYS A 181 -42.77 9.93 3.89
CA LYS A 181 -42.48 8.63 4.50
C LYS A 181 -41.97 7.70 3.39
N GLU A 182 -40.74 7.22 3.52
CA GLU A 182 -40.29 6.01 2.85
C GLU A 182 -39.80 5.06 3.94
N SER A 183 -40.50 3.94 4.04
CA SER A 183 -40.31 2.84 4.99
C SER A 183 -39.03 2.08 4.68
N ILE A 184 -38.13 1.97 5.65
CA ILE A 184 -37.05 0.98 5.61
C ILE A 184 -37.46 -0.16 6.55
N ASP A 185 -38.29 -1.06 6.04
CA ASP A 185 -38.46 -2.40 6.60
C ASP A 185 -37.37 -3.29 6.03
N PHE A 186 -36.39 -3.67 6.85
CA PHE A 186 -35.55 -4.83 6.58
C PHE A 186 -35.51 -5.70 7.83
N GLU A 187 -36.26 -6.79 7.78
CA GLU A 187 -36.14 -7.94 8.67
C GLU A 187 -35.52 -9.15 7.92
N PRO A 188 -34.98 -10.12 8.67
CA PRO A 188 -33.77 -10.86 8.33
C PRO A 188 -34.06 -12.25 7.72
N ALA A 189 -33.06 -12.86 7.08
CA ALA A 189 -32.56 -14.20 7.43
C ALA A 189 -31.69 -14.82 6.32
N LEU A 190 -30.56 -15.35 6.77
CA LEU A 190 -29.82 -16.44 6.15
C LEU A 190 -30.70 -17.69 6.05
N GLU A 191 -30.81 -18.28 4.86
CA GLU A 191 -31.08 -19.71 4.73
C GLU A 191 -30.10 -20.38 3.75
N LYS A 192 -29.55 -21.50 4.22
CA LYS A 192 -28.69 -22.44 3.51
C LYS A 192 -29.54 -23.58 2.94
N SER A 193 -29.33 -23.90 1.66
CA SER A 193 -29.50 -25.24 1.04
C SER A 193 -29.22 -25.05 -0.46
N GLY A 194 -28.47 -25.85 -1.22
CA GLY A 194 -27.99 -27.21 -1.07
C GLY A 194 -28.15 -27.92 -2.45
N ALA A 195 -27.02 -28.36 -3.02
CA ALA A 195 -26.86 -29.44 -4.01
C ALA A 195 -27.22 -29.27 -5.52
N ALA A 196 -26.14 -29.39 -6.32
CA ALA A 196 -25.93 -30.30 -7.46
C ALA A 196 -26.62 -30.07 -8.83
N GLY A 197 -25.77 -29.96 -9.86
CA GLY A 197 -26.11 -30.19 -11.27
C GLY A 197 -24.95 -29.85 -12.21
N VAL A 198 -24.17 -30.87 -12.59
CA VAL A 198 -23.21 -30.84 -13.73
C VAL A 198 -23.98 -31.31 -14.98
N PRO A 199 -23.71 -30.77 -16.18
CA PRO A 199 -22.95 -31.57 -17.14
C PRO A 199 -21.87 -30.82 -17.91
N ASP A 200 -20.97 -31.65 -18.42
CA ASP A 200 -19.68 -31.48 -19.07
C ASP A 200 -19.77 -31.07 -20.57
N VAL A 201 -18.66 -30.53 -21.09
CA VAL A 201 -18.00 -30.85 -22.39
C VAL A 201 -17.54 -29.64 -23.26
N ASP A 202 -16.20 -29.57 -23.37
CA ASP A 202 -15.29 -29.21 -24.47
C ASP A 202 -14.94 -27.77 -24.95
N THR A 203 -13.64 -27.48 -24.71
CA THR A 203 -12.57 -27.00 -25.62
C THR A 203 -12.73 -25.66 -26.35
N ASN A 204 -11.96 -24.66 -25.93
CA ASN A 204 -10.88 -24.05 -26.74
C ASN A 204 -10.28 -22.85 -25.98
N GLU A 205 -8.95 -22.87 -25.78
CA GLU A 205 -8.21 -21.65 -25.53
C GLU A 205 -8.33 -20.72 -26.75
N PRO A 206 -8.48 -19.41 -26.52
CA PRO A 206 -7.45 -18.54 -27.03
C PRO A 206 -7.02 -17.47 -26.00
N MET A 207 -5.76 -17.07 -26.17
CA MET A 207 -5.13 -15.93 -25.54
C MET A 207 -5.83 -14.59 -25.84
N ALA A 208 -5.58 -13.64 -24.92
CA ALA A 208 -5.89 -12.20 -24.92
C ALA A 208 -7.21 -11.81 -24.24
N ASP A 209 -7.12 -11.24 -23.03
CA ASP A 209 -7.23 -9.78 -22.89
C ASP A 209 -6.81 -9.32 -21.49
N ALA A 210 -5.93 -8.33 -21.46
CA ALA A 210 -5.39 -7.72 -20.25
C ALA A 210 -6.13 -6.41 -19.91
N ASP A 211 -7.47 -6.46 -19.85
CA ASP A 211 -8.29 -5.24 -19.70
C ASP A 211 -9.48 -5.32 -18.71
N GLU A 212 -9.54 -6.30 -17.80
CA GLU A 212 -10.73 -6.48 -16.91
C GLU A 212 -10.53 -6.32 -15.38
N GLN A 213 -9.48 -5.65 -14.86
CA GLN A 213 -9.28 -5.62 -13.38
C GLN A 213 -8.91 -4.26 -12.72
N ASP A 214 -9.27 -3.11 -13.32
CA ASP A 214 -9.11 -1.80 -12.64
C ASP A 214 -10.40 -1.21 -12.05
N THR A 215 -11.50 -1.97 -12.02
CA THR A 215 -12.74 -1.66 -11.28
C THR A 215 -12.80 -2.40 -9.94
N ARG A 216 -11.66 -2.51 -9.24
CA ARG A 216 -11.67 -2.94 -7.85
C ARG A 216 -12.42 -1.88 -7.04
N HIS A 217 -13.69 -2.18 -6.81
CA HIS A 217 -14.73 -1.34 -6.26
C HIS A 217 -14.23 -0.32 -5.24
N LEU A 218 -14.48 0.96 -5.51
CA LEU A 218 -14.55 1.95 -4.44
C LEU A 218 -15.41 1.34 -3.33
N PRO A 219 -14.99 1.45 -2.05
CA PRO A 219 -15.82 0.96 -0.96
C PRO A 219 -17.20 1.62 -1.10
N LYS A 220 -18.26 0.81 -1.01
CA LYS A 220 -19.67 1.28 -1.09
C LYS A 220 -20.06 2.23 0.06
N ILE A 221 -19.10 2.67 0.86
CA ILE A 221 -19.25 3.49 2.05
C ILE A 221 -18.73 4.89 1.70
N PRO A 222 -19.55 5.94 1.85
CA PRO A 222 -19.10 7.30 1.65
C PRO A 222 -17.95 7.67 2.59
N LEU A 223 -16.95 8.39 2.07
CA LEU A 223 -15.77 8.80 2.84
C LEU A 223 -16.14 9.61 4.09
N HIS A 224 -17.11 10.53 3.98
CA HIS A 224 -17.55 11.35 5.10
C HIS A 224 -18.05 10.50 6.29
N LEU A 225 -18.69 9.37 6.01
CA LEU A 225 -19.21 8.46 7.02
C LEU A 225 -18.08 7.71 7.73
N VAL A 226 -17.02 7.34 7.01
CA VAL A 226 -15.80 6.76 7.60
C VAL A 226 -15.12 7.76 8.54
N ILE A 227 -14.97 9.02 8.12
CA ILE A 227 -14.34 10.06 8.92
C ILE A 227 -15.16 10.36 10.18
N ALA A 228 -16.48 10.44 10.06
CA ALA A 228 -17.38 10.63 11.20
C ALA A 228 -17.30 9.47 12.21
N ALA A 229 -17.11 8.24 11.72
CA ALA A 229 -16.96 7.05 12.55
C ALA A 229 -15.59 6.92 13.23
N CYS A 230 -14.54 7.53 12.68
CA CYS A 230 -13.14 7.36 13.13
C CYS A 230 -12.47 8.70 13.53
N PRO A 231 -12.99 9.42 14.54
CA PRO A 231 -12.45 10.71 14.95
C PRO A 231 -11.01 10.65 15.46
N SER A 232 -10.58 9.52 16.03
CA SER A 232 -9.21 9.36 16.57
C SER A 232 -8.13 9.62 15.52
N LEU A 233 -8.44 9.44 14.24
CA LEU A 233 -7.51 9.69 13.15
C LEU A 233 -7.07 11.17 13.08
N LYS A 234 -7.94 12.11 13.44
CA LYS A 234 -7.63 13.56 13.46
C LYS A 234 -6.53 13.92 14.45
N THR A 235 -6.30 13.11 15.48
CA THR A 235 -5.21 13.32 16.45
C THR A 235 -3.84 13.04 15.83
N PHE A 236 -3.78 12.16 14.82
CA PHE A 236 -2.53 11.70 14.21
C PHE A 236 -2.26 12.32 12.84
N TYR A 237 -3.28 12.84 12.18
CA TYR A 237 -3.19 13.44 10.85
C TYR A 237 -3.62 14.90 10.90
N GLN A 238 -2.69 15.81 10.57
CA GLN A 238 -2.91 17.26 10.63
C GLN A 238 -3.66 17.82 9.43
N GLY A 239 -3.76 17.07 8.34
CA GLY A 239 -4.47 17.50 7.13
C GLY A 239 -5.97 17.20 7.19
N GLU A 240 -6.73 17.82 6.29
CA GLU A 240 -8.11 17.45 6.07
C GLU A 240 -8.19 16.21 5.17
N ILE A 241 -9.15 15.32 5.46
CA ILE A 241 -9.42 14.14 4.65
C ILE A 241 -10.67 14.43 3.83
N ARG A 242 -10.43 14.92 2.63
CA ARG A 242 -11.39 15.28 1.60
C ARG A 242 -11.56 14.17 0.56
N HIS A 243 -10.54 13.34 0.37
CA HIS A 243 -10.45 12.30 -0.66
C HIS A 243 -9.84 10.99 -0.12
N TRP A 244 -9.99 9.90 -0.88
CA TRP A 244 -9.51 8.57 -0.47
C TRP A 244 -7.99 8.50 -0.35
N HIS A 245 -7.26 9.19 -1.24
CA HIS A 245 -5.80 9.25 -1.14
C HIS A 245 -5.31 9.89 0.18
N GLN A 246 -6.03 10.87 0.73
CA GLN A 246 -5.70 11.47 2.03
C GLN A 246 -5.99 10.51 3.19
N LEU A 247 -7.07 9.72 3.09
CA LEU A 247 -7.33 8.65 4.07
C LEU A 247 -6.22 7.60 4.03
N PHE A 248 -5.74 7.26 2.84
CA PHE A 248 -4.64 6.34 2.63
C PHE A 248 -3.33 6.87 3.25
N ASP A 249 -3.01 8.14 3.01
CA ASP A 249 -1.85 8.79 3.62
C ASP A 249 -1.95 8.79 5.15
N ALA A 250 -3.12 9.16 5.70
CA ALA A 250 -3.37 9.13 7.13
C ALA A 250 -3.21 7.70 7.73
N ALA A 251 -3.71 6.69 7.03
CA ALA A 251 -3.54 5.28 7.42
C ALA A 251 -2.05 4.86 7.40
N CYS A 252 -1.30 5.28 6.37
CA CYS A 252 0.13 5.03 6.28
C CYS A 252 0.93 5.68 7.43
N HIS A 253 0.50 6.86 7.89
CA HIS A 253 1.13 7.56 9.01
C HIS A 253 0.86 6.88 10.36
N VAL A 254 -0.36 6.39 10.61
CA VAL A 254 -0.73 5.83 11.92
C VAL A 254 -0.35 4.35 12.09
N ARG A 255 -0.30 3.58 11.00
CA ARG A 255 -0.06 2.12 11.07
C ARG A 255 1.24 1.70 11.79
N PRO A 256 2.40 2.42 11.66
CA PRO A 256 3.59 2.10 12.44
C PRO A 256 3.38 2.27 13.95
N ALA A 257 2.67 3.32 14.38
CA ALA A 257 2.37 3.57 15.79
C ALA A 257 1.47 2.47 16.39
N MET A 258 0.65 1.82 15.56
CA MET A 258 -0.17 0.67 15.95
C MET A 258 0.61 -0.66 15.95
N GLY A 259 1.89 -0.66 15.60
CA GLY A 259 2.70 -1.88 15.48
C GLY A 259 2.37 -2.73 14.24
N ILE A 260 1.77 -2.14 13.21
CA ILE A 260 1.47 -2.83 11.95
C ILE A 260 2.69 -2.76 11.03
N SER A 261 3.26 -3.93 10.71
CA SER A 261 4.43 -4.04 9.84
C SER A 261 4.12 -3.63 8.40
N ALA A 262 5.14 -3.18 7.66
CA ALA A 262 4.99 -2.87 6.23
C ALA A 262 4.47 -4.08 5.44
N SER A 263 4.96 -5.28 5.75
CA SER A 263 4.51 -6.52 5.11
C SER A 263 3.02 -6.82 5.34
N ALA A 264 2.49 -6.58 6.55
CA ALA A 264 1.07 -6.79 6.82
C ALA A 264 0.20 -5.76 6.09
N TRP A 265 0.68 -4.53 5.97
CA TRP A 265 0.03 -3.46 5.23
C TRP A 265 -0.01 -3.75 3.72
N GLU A 266 1.11 -4.14 3.13
CA GLU A 266 1.19 -4.51 1.70
C GLU A 266 0.26 -5.69 1.36
N GLU A 267 0.21 -6.69 2.24
CA GLU A 267 -0.70 -7.83 2.09
C GLU A 267 -2.17 -7.39 2.16
N ALA A 268 -2.52 -6.53 3.13
CA ALA A 268 -3.87 -5.99 3.25
C ALA A 268 -4.29 -5.20 2.00
N GLN A 269 -3.44 -4.30 1.50
CA GLN A 269 -3.71 -3.55 0.27
C GLN A 269 -3.89 -4.47 -0.94
N ARG A 270 -3.11 -5.56 -1.02
CA ARG A 270 -3.19 -6.51 -2.13
C ARG A 270 -4.55 -7.20 -2.20
N PHE A 271 -5.10 -7.63 -1.06
CA PHE A 271 -6.34 -8.40 -1.02
C PHE A 271 -7.60 -7.55 -0.83
N MET A 272 -7.51 -6.45 -0.09
CA MET A 272 -8.67 -5.57 0.17
C MET A 272 -8.76 -4.39 -0.80
N GLY A 273 -7.64 -3.99 -1.39
CA GLY A 273 -7.48 -2.69 -2.03
C GLY A 273 -7.03 -1.61 -1.03
N PRO A 274 -6.36 -0.55 -1.51
CA PRO A 274 -5.80 0.50 -0.66
C PRO A 274 -6.89 1.28 0.12
N GLU A 275 -8.04 1.55 -0.50
CA GLU A 275 -9.14 2.28 0.12
C GLU A 275 -9.72 1.49 1.30
N GLN A 276 -10.08 0.21 1.09
CA GLN A 276 -10.61 -0.64 2.14
C GLN A 276 -9.59 -0.90 3.25
N ALA A 277 -8.32 -1.15 2.90
CA ALA A 277 -7.26 -1.31 3.89
C ALA A 277 -7.12 -0.07 4.78
N SER A 278 -7.26 1.13 4.20
CA SER A 278 -7.21 2.40 4.93
C SER A 278 -8.39 2.57 5.88
N ILE A 279 -9.61 2.21 5.45
CA ILE A 279 -10.79 2.16 6.34
C ILE A 279 -10.52 1.20 7.50
N VAL A 280 -9.93 0.04 7.21
CA VAL A 280 -9.65 -0.97 8.23
C VAL A 280 -8.71 -0.45 9.30
N VAL A 281 -7.61 0.18 8.89
CA VAL A 281 -6.64 0.76 9.82
C VAL A 281 -7.28 1.88 10.64
N ALA A 282 -8.06 2.79 10.02
CA ALA A 282 -8.74 3.87 10.73
C ALA A 282 -9.74 3.35 11.77
N ALA A 283 -10.52 2.33 11.42
CA ALA A 283 -11.49 1.73 12.35
C ALA A 283 -10.81 0.90 13.46
N MET A 284 -9.67 0.27 13.16
CA MET A 284 -8.84 -0.40 14.17
C MET A 284 -8.24 0.61 15.16
N LEU A 285 -7.85 1.80 14.71
CA LEU A 285 -7.37 2.88 15.57
C LEU A 285 -8.44 3.31 16.57
N GLU A 286 -9.69 3.48 16.11
CA GLU A 286 -10.81 3.84 17.00
C GLU A 286 -11.08 2.76 18.06
N ARG A 287 -10.72 1.50 17.77
CA ARG A 287 -10.85 0.36 18.69
C ARG A 287 -9.53 -0.10 19.26
N PHE A 288 -8.50 0.74 19.26
CA PHE A 288 -7.14 0.31 19.57
C PHE A 288 -7.04 -0.37 20.95
N ALA A 289 -7.77 0.14 21.95
CA ALA A 289 -7.81 -0.43 23.30
C ALA A 289 -8.42 -1.84 23.36
N ASP A 290 -9.31 -2.19 22.43
CA ASP A 290 -9.94 -3.51 22.35
C ASP A 290 -9.05 -4.55 21.63
N ILE A 291 -7.98 -4.12 20.95
CA ILE A 291 -7.19 -4.95 20.03
C ILE A 291 -5.83 -5.27 20.64
N ARG A 292 -5.65 -6.53 21.07
CA ARG A 292 -4.39 -6.99 21.66
C ARG A 292 -3.20 -6.95 20.71
N SER A 293 -3.41 -7.25 19.42
CA SER A 293 -2.36 -7.28 18.40
C SER A 293 -2.90 -6.73 17.08
N PRO A 294 -2.69 -5.43 16.79
CA PRO A 294 -3.20 -4.80 15.57
C PRO A 294 -2.65 -5.45 14.31
N GLY A 295 -1.34 -5.73 14.25
CA GLY A 295 -0.73 -6.40 13.08
C GLY A 295 -1.28 -7.81 12.83
N GLY A 296 -1.50 -8.60 13.90
CA GLY A 296 -2.11 -9.92 13.79
C GLY A 296 -3.59 -9.86 13.39
N TYR A 297 -4.32 -8.88 13.93
CA TYR A 297 -5.72 -8.67 13.60
C TYR A 297 -5.91 -8.27 12.13
N LEU A 298 -5.10 -7.33 11.63
CA LEU A 298 -5.12 -6.93 10.22
C LEU A 298 -4.90 -8.14 9.31
N ARG A 299 -3.88 -8.97 9.61
CA ARG A 299 -3.62 -10.21 8.83
C ARG A 299 -4.81 -11.17 8.81
N ALA A 300 -5.48 -11.35 9.94
CA ALA A 300 -6.67 -12.19 10.00
C ALA A 300 -7.82 -11.63 9.13
N LEU A 301 -8.01 -10.31 9.11
CA LEU A 301 -8.95 -9.66 8.18
C LEU A 301 -8.51 -9.82 6.74
N THR A 302 -7.22 -9.72 6.45
CA THR A 302 -6.65 -9.94 5.13
C THR A 302 -6.89 -11.36 4.62
N THR A 303 -6.74 -12.37 5.48
CA THR A 303 -7.09 -13.76 5.12
C THR A 303 -8.56 -13.92 4.75
N LYS A 304 -9.47 -13.25 5.48
CA LYS A 304 -10.90 -13.24 5.13
C LYS A 304 -11.17 -12.53 3.81
N ALA A 305 -10.47 -11.43 3.55
CA ALA A 305 -10.57 -10.71 2.28
C ALA A 305 -10.06 -11.54 1.11
N ALA A 306 -8.97 -12.29 1.30
CA ALA A 306 -8.46 -13.23 0.31
C ALA A 306 -9.47 -14.35 -0.03
N ALA A 307 -10.32 -14.72 0.94
CA ALA A 307 -11.41 -15.68 0.74
C ALA A 307 -12.69 -15.05 0.15
N GLY A 308 -12.72 -13.72 -0.07
CA GLY A 308 -13.92 -13.01 -0.53
C GLY A 308 -14.99 -12.81 0.55
N GLU A 309 -14.68 -13.10 1.82
CA GLU A 309 -15.62 -13.09 2.94
C GLU A 309 -15.56 -11.80 3.79
N PHE A 310 -14.86 -10.77 3.31
CA PHE A 310 -14.62 -9.54 4.06
C PHE A 310 -15.29 -8.32 3.43
N SER A 311 -15.87 -7.47 4.28
CA SER A 311 -16.25 -6.10 3.94
C SER A 311 -16.00 -5.19 5.13
N CYS A 312 -15.60 -3.94 4.87
CA CYS A 312 -15.35 -2.94 5.90
C CYS A 312 -16.64 -2.27 6.43
N GLY A 313 -17.77 -2.41 5.73
CA GLY A 313 -19.07 -1.81 6.06
C GLY A 313 -19.57 -2.10 7.48
N PRO A 314 -19.69 -3.38 7.87
CA PRO A 314 -20.13 -3.74 9.22
C PRO A 314 -19.24 -3.15 10.32
N MET A 315 -17.95 -2.99 10.04
CA MET A 315 -17.00 -2.46 11.01
C MET A 315 -17.20 -0.97 11.25
N VAL A 316 -17.46 -0.19 10.18
CA VAL A 316 -17.78 1.24 10.27
C VAL A 316 -19.15 1.46 10.93
N MET A 317 -20.16 0.67 10.56
CA MET A 317 -21.50 0.77 11.16
C MET A 317 -21.48 0.44 12.65
N ALA A 318 -20.69 -0.53 13.08
CA ALA A 318 -20.53 -0.85 14.50
C ALA A 318 -19.93 0.31 15.30
N LEU A 319 -19.01 1.10 14.71
CA LEU A 319 -18.45 2.29 15.34
C LEU A 319 -19.48 3.40 15.50
N ILE A 320 -20.28 3.66 14.47
CA ILE A 320 -21.36 4.64 14.51
C ILE A 320 -22.39 4.26 15.57
N GLY A 321 -22.80 2.98 15.61
CA GLY A 321 -23.76 2.48 16.59
C GLY A 321 -23.27 2.66 18.04
N ARG A 322 -21.99 2.40 18.31
CA ARG A 322 -21.40 2.63 19.64
C ARG A 322 -21.41 4.10 20.04
N ARG A 323 -21.11 5.01 19.11
CA ARG A 323 -21.12 6.46 19.37
C ARG A 323 -22.52 6.98 19.68
N ASN A 324 -23.54 6.51 18.98
CA ASN A 324 -24.92 6.92 19.22
C ASN A 324 -25.47 6.41 20.56
N ALA A 325 -24.84 5.39 21.16
CA ALA A 325 -25.23 4.81 22.43
C ALA A 325 -24.44 5.37 23.64
N ALA A 326 -23.38 6.15 23.40
CA ALA A 326 -22.52 6.77 24.41
C ALA A 326 -22.91 8.23 24.64
#